data_AF-A0A0H4QGR3-F1
#
_entry.id   AF-A0A0H4QGR3-F1
#
_cell.length_a   1.000
_cell.length_b   1.000
_cell.length_c   1.000
_cell.angle_alpha   90.00
_cell.angle_beta   90.00
_cell.angle_gamma   90.00
#
_symmetry.space_group_name_H-M   'P 1'
#
loop_
_entity.id
_entity.type
_entity.pdbx_description
1 polymer ?
#
loop_
_entity_poly.entity_id
_entity_poly.type
_entity_poly.pdbx_seq_one_letter_code
_entity_poly.pdbx_strand_id
1 'polypeptide(L)' 'MASIKVQVSSNEKEWLEYMAKLYNISLSDLVLKYSFDQLEDAYDLHVGKISHKKYLEDDMQTVSMSEVKNEFVKKA' A
#
# COMPACT_ATOMS: atom_id res chain seq x y z
N MET A 1 25.20 -10.27 -18.24
CA MET A 1 23.96 -9.82 -17.58
C MET A 1 24.33 -9.35 -16.19
N ALA A 2 23.95 -8.13 -15.82
CA ALA A 2 24.17 -7.61 -14.47
C ALA A 2 23.04 -8.07 -13.56
N SER A 3 23.36 -8.54 -12.34
CA SER A 3 22.37 -8.92 -11.34
C SER A 3 22.38 -7.88 -10.21
N ILE A 4 21.21 -7.32 -9.89
CA ILE A 4 21.04 -6.45 -8.72
C ILE A 4 20.41 -7.28 -7.62
N LYS A 5 21.05 -7.29 -6.43
CA LYS A 5 20.48 -7.89 -5.22
C LYS A 5 20.00 -6.75 -4.33
N VAL A 6 18.71 -6.72 -4.05
CA VAL A 6 18.10 -5.76 -3.11
C VAL A 6 17.77 -6.52 -1.83
N GLN A 7 18.25 -6.01 -0.70
CA GLN A 7 17.85 -6.50 0.62
C GLN A 7 16.73 -5.62 1.14
N VAL A 8 15.63 -6.25 1.53
CA VAL A 8 14.45 -5.61 2.12
C VAL A 8 14.04 -6.39 3.36
N SER A 9 13.30 -5.75 4.26
CA SER A 9 12.67 -6.44 5.38
C SER A 9 11.60 -7.42 4.90
N SER A 10 11.21 -8.35 5.77
CA SER A 10 10.15 -9.32 5.47
C SER A 10 8.82 -8.64 5.12
N ASN A 11 8.47 -7.57 5.83
CA ASN A 11 7.22 -6.83 5.61
C ASN A 11 7.23 -6.10 4.26
N GLU A 12 8.34 -5.44 3.91
CA GLU A 12 8.48 -4.77 2.62
C GLU A 12 8.44 -5.78 1.47
N LYS A 13 9.02 -6.97 1.65
CA LYS A 13 8.95 -8.04 0.66
C LYS A 13 7.50 -8.46 0.38
N GLU A 14 6.71 -8.71 1.42
CA GLU A 14 5.30 -9.10 1.26
C GLU A 14 4.49 -8.00 0.55
N TRP A 15 4.75 -6.74 0.91
CA TRP A 15 4.12 -5.61 0.24
C TRP A 15 4.50 -5.51 -1.24
N LEU A 16 5.79 -5.64 -1.59
CA LEU A 16 6.23 -5.62 -2.99
C LEU A 16 5.64 -6.79 -3.79
N GLU A 17 5.52 -7.98 -3.19
CA GLU A 17 4.87 -9.13 -3.82
C GLU A 17 3.38 -8.88 -4.06
N TYR A 18 2.71 -8.20 -3.13
CA TYR A 18 1.32 -7.77 -3.32
C TYR A 18 1.20 -6.77 -4.47
N MET A 19 2.07 -5.78 -4.53
CA MET A 19 2.07 -4.76 -5.59
C MET A 19 2.38 -5.35 -6.98
N ALA A 20 3.31 -6.30 -7.05
CA ALA A 20 3.60 -7.03 -8.29
C ALA A 20 2.35 -7.79 -8.81
N LYS A 21 1.59 -8.43 -7.90
CA LYS A 21 0.32 -9.09 -8.23
C LYS A 21 -0.75 -8.09 -8.67
N LEU A 22 -0.86 -6.95 -7.99
CA LEU A 22 -1.83 -5.91 -8.31
C LEU A 22 -1.65 -5.38 -9.75
N TYR A 23 -0.40 -5.13 -10.15
CA TYR A 23 -0.06 -4.68 -11.50
C TYR A 23 0.10 -5.82 -12.51
N ASN A 24 -0.03 -7.07 -12.07
CA ASN A 24 0.15 -8.28 -12.87
C ASN A 24 1.50 -8.30 -13.63
N ILE A 25 2.57 -7.90 -12.95
CA ILE A 25 3.96 -7.90 -13.46
C ILE A 25 4.87 -8.68 -12.52
N SER A 26 6.09 -9.01 -12.97
CA SER A 26 7.07 -9.66 -12.09
C SER A 26 7.61 -8.68 -11.05
N LEU A 27 8.04 -9.20 -9.90
CA LEU A 27 8.68 -8.39 -8.85
C LEU A 27 9.94 -7.67 -9.37
N SER A 28 10.69 -8.33 -10.26
CA SER A 28 11.86 -7.73 -10.90
C SER A 28 11.48 -6.58 -11.83
N ASP A 29 10.41 -6.73 -12.62
CA ASP A 29 9.90 -5.65 -13.48
C ASP A 29 9.30 -4.51 -12.66
N LEU A 30 8.67 -4.81 -11.52
CA LEU A 30 8.17 -3.81 -10.58
C LEU A 30 9.31 -2.94 -10.07
N VAL A 31 10.39 -3.55 -9.55
CA VAL A 31 11.56 -2.84 -9.01
C VAL A 31 12.37 -2.13 -10.10
N LEU A 32 12.41 -2.68 -11.32
CA LEU A 32 13.08 -2.06 -12.45
C LEU A 32 12.31 -0.87 -13.04
N LYS A 33 10.97 -0.94 -13.07
CA LYS A 33 10.13 0.14 -13.61
C LYS A 33 9.82 1.22 -12.59
N TYR A 34 9.66 0.86 -11.33
CA TYR A 34 9.19 1.75 -10.29
C TYR A 34 10.19 1.74 -9.14
N SER A 35 10.72 2.93 -8.82
CA SER A 35 11.44 3.14 -7.56
C SER A 35 10.46 3.03 -6.38
N PHE A 36 10.96 2.70 -5.20
CA PHE A 36 10.15 2.52 -3.98
C PHE A 36 9.17 3.68 -3.74
N ASP A 37 9.66 4.93 -3.82
CA ASP A 37 8.83 6.13 -3.62
C ASP A 37 7.64 6.20 -4.60
N GLN A 38 7.83 5.78 -5.86
CA GLN A 38 6.76 5.78 -6.85
C GLN A 38 5.70 4.70 -6.59
N LEU A 39 6.10 3.59 -5.95
CA LEU A 39 5.18 2.54 -5.55
C LEU A 39 4.34 2.98 -4.33
N GLU A 40 4.96 3.71 -3.39
CA GLU A 40 4.27 4.28 -2.23
C GLU A 40 3.24 5.33 -2.67
N ASP A 41 3.63 6.28 -3.52
CA ASP A 41 2.72 7.29 -4.09
C ASP A 41 1.51 6.65 -4.80
N ALA A 42 1.74 5.58 -5.57
CA ALA A 42 0.69 4.90 -6.31
C ALA A 42 -0.26 4.12 -5.38
N TYR A 43 0.27 3.52 -4.32
CA TYR A 43 -0.51 2.83 -3.29
C TYR A 43 -1.40 3.81 -2.51
N ASP A 44 -0.83 4.94 -2.06
CA ASP A 44 -1.57 5.97 -1.34
C ASP A 44 -2.72 6.53 -2.17
N LEU A 45 -2.48 6.76 -3.46
CA LEU A 45 -3.51 7.22 -4.38
C LEU A 45 -4.63 6.17 -4.58
N HIS A 46 -4.29 4.88 -4.57
CA HIS A 46 -5.27 3.80 -4.66
C HIS A 46 -6.12 3.69 -3.37
N VAL A 47 -5.47 3.70 -2.20
CA VAL A 47 -6.15 3.66 -0.90
C VAL A 47 -7.04 4.90 -0.72
N GLY A 48 -6.56 6.08 -1.12
CA GLY A 48 -7.34 7.31 -1.12
C GLY A 48 -8.61 7.20 -1.95
N LYS A 49 -8.53 6.63 -3.16
CA LYS A 49 -9.70 6.39 -4.02
C LYS A 49 -10.70 5.41 -3.40
N ILE A 50 -10.23 4.30 -2.84
CA ILE A 50 -11.10 3.31 -2.19
C ILE A 50 -11.78 3.93 -0.96
N SER A 51 -11.01 4.62 -0.13
CA SER A 51 -11.52 5.25 1.09
C SER A 51 -12.53 6.34 0.77
N HIS A 52 -12.26 7.17 -0.25
CA HIS A 52 -13.19 8.20 -0.69
C HIS A 52 -14.48 7.60 -1.26
N LYS A 53 -14.38 6.53 -2.06
CA LYS A 53 -15.56 5.82 -2.56
C LYS A 53 -16.40 5.27 -1.40
N LYS A 54 -15.77 4.63 -0.42
CA LYS A 54 -16.44 4.08 0.76
C LYS A 54 -17.10 5.16 1.61
N TYR A 55 -16.46 6.32 1.75
CA TYR A 55 -17.02 7.49 2.42
C TYR A 55 -18.30 8.01 1.74
N LEU A 56 -18.33 8.06 0.41
CA LEU A 56 -19.53 8.45 -0.33
C LEU A 56 -20.65 7.41 -0.23
N GLU A 57 -20.31 6.12 -0.19
CA GLU A 57 -21.27 5.01 -0.03
C GLU A 57 -21.86 4.95 1.39
N ASP A 58 -21.10 5.40 2.40
CA ASP A 58 -21.50 5.42 3.81
C ASP A 58 -22.10 6.78 4.22
N ASP A 59 -22.81 7.46 3.31
CA ASP A 59 -23.47 8.76 3.53
C ASP A 59 -22.60 9.81 4.23
N MET A 60 -21.32 9.87 3.86
CA MET A 60 -20.34 10.81 4.41
C MET A 60 -20.13 10.68 5.92
N GLN A 61 -20.40 9.51 6.49
CA GLN A 61 -20.13 9.23 7.90
C GLN A 61 -18.62 9.36 8.17
N THR A 62 -18.30 10.19 9.16
CA THR A 62 -16.93 10.40 9.63
C THR A 62 -16.77 9.77 10.99
N VAL A 63 -15.74 8.97 11.18
CA VAL A 63 -15.34 8.46 12.49
C VAL A 63 -14.42 9.46 13.18
N SER A 64 -14.54 9.60 14.51
CA SER A 64 -13.66 10.48 15.27
C SER A 64 -12.24 9.93 15.27
N MET A 65 -11.24 10.81 15.13
CA MET A 65 -9.83 10.43 15.22
C MET A 65 -9.49 9.76 16.56
N SER A 66 -10.24 10.09 17.62
CA SER A 66 -10.12 9.49 18.95
C SER A 66 -10.60 8.03 18.97
N GLU A 67 -11.66 7.71 18.21
CA GLU A 67 -12.18 6.34 18.09
C GLU A 67 -11.22 5.46 17.29
N VAL A 68 -10.70 5.99 16.18
CA VAL A 68 -9.69 5.32 15.35
C VAL A 68 -8.44 4.99 16.16
N LYS A 69 -7.91 5.94 16.94
CA LYS A 69 -6.75 5.70 17.83
C LYS A 69 -7.00 4.57 18.83
N ASN A 70 -8.20 4.50 19.40
CA ASN A 70 -8.54 3.46 20.39
C ASN A 70 -8.64 2.06 19.77
N GLU A 71 -9.04 1.94 18.50
CA GLU A 71 -9.02 0.66 17.77
C GLU A 71 -7.61 0.14 17.51
N PHE A 72 -6.69 1.03 17.11
CA PHE A 72 -5.29 0.63 16.85
C PHE A 72 -4.54 0.29 18.14
N VAL A 73 -4.80 1.02 19.24
CA VAL A 73 -4.21 0.72 20.55
C VAL A 73 -4.76 -0.59 21.16
N LYS A 74 -6.00 -0.98 20.85
CA LYS A 74 -6.58 -2.26 21.30
C LYS A 74 -6.07 -3.50 20.54
N LYS A 75 -5.48 -3.30 19.36
CA LYS A 75 -4.97 -4.39 18.50
C LYS A 75 -3.45 -4.60 18.59
N ALA A 76 -2.74 -3.75 19.35
CA ALA A 76 -1.35 -3.93 19.74
C ALA A 76 -1.26 -4.70 21.07
#